data_AF-A0A1A3U8P8-F1
#
_entry.id   AF-A0A1A3U8P8-F1
#
_cell.length_a   1.000
_cell.length_b   1.000
_cell.length_c   1.000
_cell.angle_alpha   90.00
_cell.angle_beta   90.00
_cell.angle_gamma   90.00
#
_symmetry.space_group_name_H-M   'P 1'
#
loop_
_entity.id
_entity.type
_entity.pdbx_description
1 polymer ?
#
loop_
_entity_poly.entity_id
_entity_poly.type
_entity_poly.pdbx_seq_one_letter_code
_entity_poly.pdbx_strand_id
1 'polypeptide(L)'
;MELYTRRYGLPDHGYAIVRWAHELAKGRGAVVVEPDVERIRRPDGALAFGDAASFKTVPDGPLSVLRELLDLEAREIRAWSKAGFARFHKRSAARQVDRICRAQGSDAAVDWVLANATTDAVDLGELRDRLGVRLYTAGGFTEDFYRAQVGRCIEHRRRQQLNR
;
A
#
# COMPACT_ATOMS: atom_id res chain seq x y z
N MET A 1 4.60 0.19 20.17
CA MET A 1 4.23 0.62 18.80
C MET A 1 3.34 -0.45 18.18
N GLU A 2 2.09 -0.56 18.60
CA GLU A 2 1.12 -1.58 18.13
C GLU A 2 -0.15 -0.94 17.53
N LEU A 3 -0.10 0.33 17.11
CA LEU A 3 -1.30 1.10 16.75
C LEU A 3 -1.73 0.99 15.28
N TYR A 4 -1.00 0.28 14.42
CA TYR A 4 -1.30 0.22 12.96
C TYR A 4 -1.24 -1.19 12.38
N THR A 5 -1.53 -2.19 13.19
CA THR A 5 -1.66 -3.57 12.71
C THR A 5 -3.07 -3.73 12.14
N ARG A 6 -3.19 -3.78 10.81
CA ARG A 6 -4.47 -4.02 10.10
C ARG A 6 -5.07 -5.38 10.49
N ARG A 7 -6.35 -5.62 10.17
CA ARG A 7 -7.13 -6.80 10.65
C ARG A 7 -6.40 -8.14 10.49
N TYR A 8 -5.60 -8.31 9.44
CA TYR A 8 -4.83 -9.54 9.16
C TYR A 8 -3.32 -9.46 9.44
N GLY A 9 -2.88 -8.43 10.17
CA GLY A 9 -1.46 -8.16 10.37
C GLY A 9 -0.75 -7.70 9.10
N LEU A 10 -1.49 -7.13 8.14
CA LEU A 10 -0.90 -6.60 6.91
C LEU A 10 -0.16 -5.29 7.21
N PRO A 11 0.97 -5.01 6.52
CA PRO A 11 1.66 -3.74 6.63
C PRO A 11 0.75 -2.56 6.29
N ASP A 12 0.93 -1.44 7.00
CA ASP A 12 0.31 -0.17 6.63
C ASP A 12 1.32 0.71 5.87
N HIS A 13 1.14 0.81 4.54
CA HIS A 13 2.00 1.63 3.69
C HIS A 13 1.87 3.14 3.97
N GLY A 14 0.73 3.60 4.49
CA GLY A 14 0.57 4.99 4.94
C GLY A 14 1.52 5.28 6.11
N TYR A 15 1.53 4.39 7.10
CA TYR A 15 2.45 4.46 8.22
C TYR A 15 3.92 4.37 7.77
N ALA A 16 4.25 3.46 6.84
CA ALA A 16 5.61 3.32 6.31
C ALA A 16 6.13 4.65 5.71
N ILE A 17 5.29 5.35 4.94
CA ILE A 17 5.64 6.63 4.34
C ILE A 17 5.81 7.74 5.38
N VAL A 18 4.91 7.82 6.37
CA VAL A 18 5.04 8.79 7.48
C VAL A 18 6.31 8.53 8.29
N ARG A 19 6.63 7.26 8.58
CA ARG A 19 7.88 6.86 9.25
C ARG A 19 9.10 7.28 8.44
N TRP A 20 9.14 6.98 7.14
CA TRP A 20 10.27 7.41 6.30
C TRP A 20 10.41 8.93 6.27
N ALA A 21 9.31 9.67 6.16
CA ALA A 21 9.32 11.13 6.21
C ALA A 21 9.82 11.66 7.56
N HIS A 22 9.43 11.02 8.66
CA HIS A 22 9.94 11.32 10.00
C HIS A 22 11.46 11.19 10.05
N GLU A 23 11.99 10.05 9.61
CA GLU A 23 13.42 9.74 9.65
C GLU A 23 14.24 10.68 8.76
N LEU A 24 13.75 10.96 7.55
CA LEU A 24 14.46 11.79 6.55
C LEU A 24 14.54 13.27 6.95
N ALA A 25 13.56 13.77 7.70
CA ALA A 25 13.46 15.19 8.05
C ALA A 25 13.43 15.44 9.57
N LYS A 26 14.00 14.53 10.37
CA LYS A 26 14.11 14.63 11.84
C LYS A 26 12.78 15.03 12.51
N GLY A 27 11.71 14.32 12.17
CA GLY A 27 10.36 14.52 12.67
C GLY A 27 9.52 15.56 11.95
N ARG A 28 10.13 16.60 11.35
CA ARG A 28 9.38 17.64 10.61
C ARG A 28 8.69 17.11 9.36
N GLY A 29 9.22 16.04 8.77
CA GLY A 29 8.61 15.40 7.61
C GLY A 29 7.29 14.69 7.93
N ALA A 30 7.17 14.08 9.11
CA ALA A 30 5.92 13.44 9.53
C ALA A 30 4.77 14.44 9.61
N VAL A 31 5.02 15.61 10.21
CA VAL A 31 4.02 16.70 10.37
C VAL A 31 3.44 17.15 9.03
N VAL A 32 4.21 17.07 7.94
CA VAL A 32 3.76 17.48 6.60
C VAL A 32 3.06 16.36 5.84
N VAL A 33 3.39 15.10 6.13
CA VAL A 33 2.96 13.94 5.33
C VAL A 33 1.80 13.19 5.97
N GLU A 34 1.76 13.13 7.30
CA GLU A 34 0.69 12.46 8.04
C GLU A 34 -0.70 13.04 7.73
N PRO A 35 -0.93 14.38 7.71
CA PRO A 35 -2.24 14.91 7.34
C PRO A 35 -2.68 14.55 5.91
N ASP A 36 -1.72 14.45 4.98
CA ASP A 36 -2.00 14.07 3.60
C ASP A 36 -2.47 12.61 3.50
N VAL A 37 -1.83 11.71 4.25
CA VAL A 37 -2.19 10.29 4.32
C VAL A 37 -3.53 10.11 5.02
N GLU A 38 -3.73 10.75 6.17
CA GLU A 38 -4.97 10.63 6.94
C GLU A 38 -6.18 11.22 6.21
N ARG A 39 -5.99 12.23 5.35
CA ARG A 39 -7.07 12.78 4.51
C ARG A 39 -7.66 11.77 3.52
N ILE A 40 -6.85 10.83 3.03
CA ILE A 40 -7.31 9.80 2.10
C ILE A 40 -7.56 8.45 2.78
N ARG A 41 -7.23 8.34 4.06
CA ARG A 41 -7.56 7.16 4.87
C ARG A 41 -9.06 7.15 5.12
N ARG A 42 -9.65 5.98 4.90
CA ARG A 42 -11.08 5.77 5.12
C ARG A 42 -11.39 5.63 6.61
N PRO A 43 -12.66 5.80 7.03
CA PRO A 43 -13.05 5.66 8.43
C PRO A 43 -12.78 4.28 9.03
N ASP A 44 -12.73 3.23 8.21
CA ASP A 44 -12.36 1.88 8.61
C ASP A 44 -10.83 1.66 8.69
N GLY A 45 -10.05 2.71 8.46
CA GLY A 45 -8.58 2.70 8.46
C GLY A 45 -7.95 2.28 7.14
N ALA A 46 -8.75 1.89 6.13
CA ALA A 46 -8.24 1.41 4.86
C ALA A 46 -7.63 2.53 4.01
N LEU A 47 -6.57 2.18 3.29
CA LEU A 47 -6.01 2.96 2.19
C LEU A 47 -6.19 2.13 0.92
N ALA A 48 -6.93 2.66 -0.06
CA ALA A 48 -7.14 1.98 -1.33
C ALA A 48 -6.47 2.73 -2.47
N PHE A 49 -6.01 1.99 -3.48
CA PHE A 49 -5.42 2.59 -4.69
C PHE A 49 -6.33 3.63 -5.34
N GLY A 50 -7.66 3.40 -5.35
CA GLY A 50 -8.64 4.32 -5.91
C GLY A 50 -8.61 5.71 -5.26
N ASP A 51 -8.35 5.79 -3.96
CA ASP A 51 -8.30 7.05 -3.21
C ASP A 51 -7.00 7.81 -3.47
N ALA A 52 -5.94 7.09 -3.87
CA ALA A 52 -4.64 7.66 -4.21
C ALA A 52 -4.45 7.89 -5.73
N ALA A 53 -5.43 7.52 -6.57
CA ALA A 53 -5.25 7.41 -8.02
C ALA A 53 -4.89 8.73 -8.73
N SER A 54 -5.23 9.87 -8.15
CA SER A 54 -4.92 11.20 -8.68
C SER A 54 -3.47 11.61 -8.46
N PHE A 55 -2.78 11.07 -7.46
CA PHE A 55 -1.41 11.48 -7.10
C PHE A 55 -0.39 10.70 -7.94
N LYS A 56 0.03 11.27 -9.07
CA LYS A 56 0.79 10.54 -10.09
C LYS A 56 2.25 10.96 -10.17
N THR A 57 2.61 12.10 -9.58
CA THR A 57 3.86 12.79 -9.87
C THR A 57 4.53 13.32 -8.60
N VAL A 58 5.84 13.62 -8.70
CA VAL A 58 6.62 14.19 -7.58
C VAL A 58 6.00 15.45 -6.95
N PRO A 59 5.39 16.38 -7.71
CA PRO A 59 4.63 17.50 -7.14
C PRO A 59 3.50 17.11 -6.20
N ASP A 60 2.86 15.94 -6.43
CA ASP A 60 1.84 15.40 -5.53
C ASP A 60 2.42 14.98 -4.18
N GLY A 61 3.76 14.90 -4.10
CA GLY A 61 4.52 14.59 -2.91
C GLY A 61 4.46 13.11 -2.54
N PRO A 62 4.68 12.75 -1.26
CA PRO A 62 4.78 11.35 -0.85
C PRO A 62 3.54 10.49 -1.15
N LEU A 63 2.37 11.09 -1.41
CA LEU A 63 1.18 10.37 -1.87
C LEU A 63 1.37 9.70 -3.24
N SER A 64 2.25 10.20 -4.12
CA SER A 64 2.56 9.50 -5.37
C SER A 64 3.29 8.19 -5.13
N VAL A 65 4.14 8.15 -4.09
CA VAL A 65 4.82 6.93 -3.65
C VAL A 65 3.83 5.98 -2.98
N LEU A 66 2.90 6.50 -2.17
CA LEU A 66 1.84 5.71 -1.55
C LEU A 66 0.98 5.01 -2.62
N ARG A 67 0.57 5.75 -3.65
CA ARG A 67 -0.17 5.20 -4.78
C ARG A 67 0.55 4.00 -5.42
N GLU A 68 1.86 4.12 -5.63
CA GLU A 68 2.67 3.04 -6.21
C GLU A 68 2.73 1.81 -5.30
N LEU A 69 2.94 2.00 -4.00
CA LEU A 69 2.91 0.90 -3.03
C LEU A 69 1.55 0.20 -2.99
N LEU A 70 0.44 0.95 -3.01
CA LEU A 70 -0.91 0.39 -3.06
C LEU A 70 -1.18 -0.36 -4.38
N ASP A 71 -0.56 0.06 -5.49
CA ASP A 71 -0.63 -0.68 -6.76
C ASP A 71 0.09 -2.03 -6.67
N LEU A 72 1.27 -2.07 -6.04
CA LEU A 72 2.02 -3.30 -5.80
C LEU A 72 1.28 -4.22 -4.82
N GLU A 73 0.73 -3.67 -3.75
CA GLU A 73 -0.07 -4.38 -2.75
C GLU A 73 -1.22 -5.15 -3.43
N ALA A 74 -1.97 -4.46 -4.29
CA ALA A 74 -3.06 -5.07 -5.07
C ALA A 74 -2.58 -6.18 -6.01
N ARG A 75 -1.41 -6.01 -6.66
CA ARG A 75 -0.83 -7.04 -7.55
C ARG A 75 -0.41 -8.29 -6.77
N GLU A 76 0.18 -8.13 -5.59
CA GLU A 76 0.60 -9.24 -4.76
C GLU A 76 -0.58 -9.98 -4.13
N ILE A 77 -1.60 -9.27 -3.64
CA ILE A 77 -2.85 -9.90 -3.17
C ILE A 77 -3.55 -10.66 -4.30
N ARG A 78 -3.58 -10.09 -5.50
CA ARG A 78 -4.06 -10.77 -6.70
C ARG A 78 -3.26 -12.04 -6.99
N ALA A 79 -1.94 -12.02 -6.85
CA ALA A 79 -1.08 -13.18 -7.10
C ALA A 79 -1.31 -14.28 -6.05
N TRP A 80 -1.31 -13.90 -4.78
CA TRP A 80 -1.59 -14.76 -3.63
C TRP A 80 -2.96 -15.44 -3.72
N SER A 81 -4.01 -14.67 -4.02
CA SER A 81 -5.39 -15.18 -4.05
C SER A 81 -5.58 -16.38 -4.97
N LYS A 82 -4.77 -16.52 -6.04
CA LYS A 82 -4.85 -17.64 -6.99
C LYS A 82 -4.64 -19.00 -6.34
N ALA A 83 -3.98 -19.08 -5.19
CA ALA A 83 -3.79 -20.33 -4.45
C ALA A 83 -5.12 -20.89 -3.93
N GLY A 84 -6.06 -20.01 -3.55
CA GLY A 84 -7.37 -20.36 -2.96
C GLY A 84 -8.46 -20.80 -3.94
N PHE A 85 -8.18 -20.87 -5.24
CA PHE A 85 -9.21 -21.17 -6.25
C PHE A 85 -8.80 -22.33 -7.15
N ALA A 86 -9.77 -23.17 -7.53
CA ALA A 86 -9.56 -24.22 -8.52
C ALA A 86 -9.14 -23.64 -9.88
N ARG A 87 -8.37 -24.41 -10.67
CA ARG A 87 -7.70 -23.97 -11.92
C ARG A 87 -8.59 -23.15 -12.86
N PHE A 88 -9.84 -23.54 -13.05
CA PHE A 88 -10.77 -22.88 -13.96
C PHE A 88 -11.32 -21.54 -13.43
N HIS A 89 -11.35 -21.34 -12.11
CA HIS A 89 -11.84 -20.11 -11.47
C HIS A 89 -10.71 -19.13 -11.08
N LYS A 90 -9.44 -19.57 -11.08
CA LYS A 90 -8.28 -18.76 -10.65
C LYS A 90 -8.24 -17.37 -11.30
N ARG A 91 -8.48 -17.29 -12.62
CA ARG A 91 -8.30 -16.03 -13.36
C ARG A 91 -9.41 -15.02 -13.09
N SER A 92 -10.67 -15.48 -13.02
CA SER A 92 -11.81 -14.61 -12.72
C SER A 92 -11.77 -14.16 -11.26
N ALA A 93 -11.50 -15.07 -10.32
CA ALA A 93 -11.34 -14.75 -8.91
C ALA A 93 -10.21 -13.73 -8.68
N ALA A 94 -9.01 -13.95 -9.24
CA ALA A 94 -7.90 -13.00 -9.11
C ALA A 94 -8.24 -11.61 -9.68
N ARG A 95 -9.01 -11.53 -10.77
CA ARG A 95 -9.49 -10.23 -11.30
C ARG A 95 -10.50 -9.57 -10.35
N GLN A 96 -11.38 -10.35 -9.74
CA GLN A 96 -12.32 -9.83 -8.75
C GLN A 96 -11.59 -9.28 -7.53
N VAL A 97 -10.63 -10.03 -7.01
CA VAL A 97 -9.78 -9.64 -5.89
C VAL A 97 -9.03 -8.34 -6.18
N ASP A 98 -8.41 -8.21 -7.36
CA ASP A 98 -7.72 -6.98 -7.77
C ASP A 98 -8.67 -5.77 -7.80
N ARG A 99 -9.89 -5.94 -8.32
CA ARG A 99 -10.91 -4.88 -8.32
C ARG A 99 -11.32 -4.47 -6.91
N ILE A 100 -11.60 -5.44 -6.04
CA ILE A 100 -11.97 -5.17 -4.64
C ILE A 100 -10.81 -4.46 -3.93
N CYS A 101 -9.59 -4.99 -4.04
CA CYS A 101 -8.42 -4.42 -3.40
C CYS A 101 -8.19 -2.96 -3.80
N ARG A 102 -8.28 -2.65 -5.09
CA ARG A 102 -8.09 -1.30 -5.60
C ARG A 102 -9.20 -0.33 -5.18
N ALA A 103 -10.43 -0.82 -5.02
CA ALA A 103 -11.59 0.00 -4.72
C ALA A 103 -11.89 0.12 -3.22
N GLN A 104 -11.53 -0.88 -2.42
CA GLN A 104 -11.94 -1.03 -1.02
C GLN A 104 -10.77 -1.25 -0.07
N GLY A 105 -9.57 -1.52 -0.57
CA GLY A 105 -8.39 -1.82 0.23
C GLY A 105 -8.18 -3.31 0.46
N SER A 106 -7.03 -3.62 1.06
CA SER A 106 -6.53 -4.99 1.17
C SER A 106 -7.32 -5.88 2.11
N ASP A 107 -7.80 -5.35 3.23
CA ASP A 107 -8.59 -6.14 4.19
C ASP A 107 -9.89 -6.63 3.54
N ALA A 108 -10.59 -5.78 2.78
CA ALA A 108 -11.79 -6.16 2.04
C ALA A 108 -11.51 -7.23 0.97
N ALA A 109 -10.35 -7.15 0.30
CA ALA A 109 -9.94 -8.15 -0.67
C ALA A 109 -9.64 -9.51 -0.02
N VAL A 110 -8.99 -9.51 1.16
CA VAL A 110 -8.72 -10.72 1.94
C VAL A 110 -10.02 -11.33 2.47
N ASP A 111 -10.91 -10.53 3.06
CA ASP A 111 -12.25 -10.96 3.49
C ASP A 111 -12.98 -11.68 2.35
N TRP A 112 -12.96 -11.10 1.13
CA TRP A 112 -13.58 -11.71 -0.03
C TRP A 112 -12.92 -13.04 -0.42
N VAL A 113 -11.58 -13.13 -0.42
CA VAL A 113 -10.87 -14.39 -0.71
C VAL A 113 -11.23 -15.47 0.29
N LEU A 114 -11.17 -15.18 1.59
CA LEU A 114 -11.46 -16.15 2.65
C LEU A 114 -12.92 -16.66 2.57
N ALA A 115 -13.86 -15.80 2.19
CA ALA A 115 -15.26 -16.16 2.05
C ALA A 115 -15.57 -16.98 0.76
N ASN A 116 -14.72 -16.90 -0.27
CA ASN A 116 -15.00 -17.47 -1.59
C ASN A 116 -14.00 -18.53 -2.05
N ALA A 117 -12.93 -18.78 -1.29
CA ALA A 117 -11.92 -19.77 -1.61
C ALA A 117 -12.57 -21.14 -1.76
N THR A 118 -12.19 -21.85 -2.83
CA THR A 118 -12.68 -23.20 -3.12
C THR A 118 -11.66 -24.27 -2.71
N THR A 119 -10.53 -23.85 -2.15
CA THR A 119 -9.44 -24.71 -1.66
C THR A 119 -8.91 -24.16 -0.34
N ASP A 120 -8.44 -25.04 0.52
CA ASP A 120 -7.85 -24.65 1.82
C ASP A 120 -6.39 -24.16 1.71
N ALA A 121 -5.93 -23.85 0.50
CA ALA A 121 -4.54 -23.50 0.20
C ALA A 121 -4.23 -21.99 0.41
N VAL A 122 -5.08 -21.26 1.12
CA VAL A 122 -4.92 -19.83 1.36
C VAL A 122 -4.13 -19.61 2.65
N ASP A 123 -2.85 -19.25 2.51
CA ASP A 123 -1.96 -18.98 3.64
C ASP A 123 -1.82 -17.47 3.91
N LEU A 124 -2.33 -17.00 5.05
CA LEU A 124 -2.20 -15.59 5.47
C LEU A 124 -0.76 -15.24 5.87
N GLY A 125 0.05 -16.20 6.33
CA GLY A 125 1.48 -16.00 6.59
C GLY A 125 2.23 -15.67 5.31
N GLU A 126 2.00 -16.44 4.24
CA GLU A 126 2.56 -16.16 2.91
C GLU A 126 2.17 -14.75 2.42
N LEU A 127 0.92 -14.33 2.66
CA LEU A 127 0.47 -12.99 2.30
C LEU A 127 1.24 -11.91 3.05
N ARG A 128 1.41 -12.05 4.38
CA ARG A 128 2.17 -11.09 5.19
C ARG A 128 3.61 -10.97 4.71
N ASP A 129 4.25 -12.10 4.37
CA ASP A 129 5.62 -12.10 3.84
C ASP A 129 5.72 -11.40 2.48
N ARG A 130 4.73 -11.62 1.60
CA ARG A 130 4.63 -10.97 0.28
C ARG A 130 4.47 -9.46 0.40
N LEU A 131 3.59 -8.99 1.30
CA LEU A 131 3.31 -7.57 1.47
C LEU A 131 4.34 -6.84 2.36
N GLY A 132 5.11 -7.59 3.15
CA GLY A 132 6.22 -7.08 3.94
C GLY A 132 7.48 -6.90 3.10
N VAL A 133 8.55 -7.61 3.46
CA VAL A 133 9.89 -7.42 2.86
C VAL A 133 9.90 -7.69 1.35
N ARG A 134 9.07 -8.59 0.86
CA ARG A 134 9.05 -9.02 -0.54
C ARG A 134 8.26 -8.08 -1.47
N LEU A 135 7.53 -7.12 -0.92
CA LEU A 135 6.70 -6.24 -1.74
C LEU A 135 7.55 -5.38 -2.67
N TYR A 136 8.64 -4.83 -2.13
CA TYR A 136 9.53 -3.95 -2.88
C TYR A 136 10.22 -4.71 -4.03
N THR A 137 10.64 -5.95 -3.76
CA THR A 137 11.28 -6.79 -4.78
C THR A 137 10.31 -7.21 -5.87
N ALA A 138 9.02 -7.38 -5.57
CA ALA A 138 7.98 -7.56 -6.58
C ALA A 138 7.82 -6.33 -7.50
N GLY A 139 8.08 -5.13 -6.96
CA GLY A 139 8.19 -3.89 -7.73
C GLY A 139 9.51 -3.73 -8.50
N GLY A 140 10.48 -4.63 -8.31
CA GLY A 140 11.82 -4.54 -8.92
C GLY A 140 12.77 -3.57 -8.22
N PHE A 141 12.40 -3.08 -7.02
CA PHE A 141 13.16 -2.07 -6.28
C PHE A 141 13.39 -2.48 -4.82
N THR A 142 14.16 -1.70 -4.07
CA THR A 142 14.39 -1.90 -2.63
C THR A 142 13.52 -0.96 -1.81
N GLU A 143 13.35 -1.24 -0.52
CA GLU A 143 12.72 -0.28 0.40
C GLU A 143 13.42 1.09 0.36
N ASP A 144 14.76 1.08 0.33
CA ASP A 144 15.58 2.29 0.27
C ASP A 144 15.31 3.13 -0.98
N PHE A 145 14.95 2.50 -2.11
CA PHE A 145 14.53 3.24 -3.30
C PHE A 145 13.25 4.05 -3.05
N TYR A 146 12.21 3.43 -2.47
CA TYR A 146 10.96 4.13 -2.15
C TYR A 146 11.15 5.19 -1.07
N ARG A 147 11.97 4.89 -0.06
CA ARG A 147 12.38 5.87 0.96
C ARG A 147 13.07 7.08 0.32
N ALA A 148 13.97 6.88 -0.64
CA ALA A 148 14.61 7.96 -1.38
C ALA A 148 13.60 8.76 -2.24
N GLN A 149 12.58 8.13 -2.82
CA GLN A 149 11.50 8.85 -3.52
C GLN A 149 10.71 9.76 -2.58
N VAL A 150 10.40 9.30 -1.37
CA VAL A 150 9.76 10.16 -0.34
C VAL A 150 10.65 11.36 -0.01
N GLY A 151 11.96 11.15 0.13
CA GLY A 151 12.93 12.24 0.31
C GLY A 151 12.87 13.28 -0.81
N ARG A 152 12.92 12.84 -2.07
CA ARG A 152 12.79 13.72 -3.25
C ARG A 152 11.49 14.53 -3.24
N CYS A 153 10.38 13.92 -2.86
CA CYS A 153 9.08 14.57 -2.76
C CYS A 153 9.08 15.68 -1.70
N ILE A 154 9.65 15.43 -0.53
CA ILE A 154 9.76 16.41 0.56
C ILE A 154 10.66 17.58 0.15
N GLU A 155 11.81 17.30 -0.46
CA GLU A 155 12.71 18.34 -0.96
C GLU A 155 12.05 19.21 -2.05
N HIS A 156 11.30 18.60 -2.95
CA HIS A 156 10.57 19.32 -4.00
C HIS A 156 9.57 20.32 -3.41
N ARG A 157 8.73 19.88 -2.45
CA ARG A 157 7.78 20.77 -1.76
C ARG A 157 8.49 21.92 -1.03
N ARG A 158 9.60 21.63 -0.35
CA ARG A 158 10.39 22.66 0.35
C ARG A 158 10.91 23.73 -0.62
N ARG A 159 11.43 23.33 -1.79
CA ARG A 159 11.91 24.29 -2.80
C ARG A 159 10.77 25.15 -3.36
N GLN A 160 9.58 24.58 -3.57
CA GLN A 160 8.43 25.37 -4.02
C GLN A 160 7.97 26.41 -2.98
N GLN A 161 8.00 26.07 -1.69
CA GLN A 161 7.62 27.01 -0.62
C GLN A 161 8.62 28.16 -0.47
N LEU A 162 9.90 27.95 -0.78
CA LEU A 162 10.93 29.00 -0.75
C LEU A 162 10.87 29.95 -1.96
N ASN A 163 10.21 29.53 -3.04
CA ASN A 163 10.07 30.30 -4.28
C ASN A 163 8.70 31.00 -4.39
N ARG A 164 7.90 30.99 -3.32
CA ARG A 164 6.61 31.71 -3.19
C ARG A 164 6.77 32.81 -2.15
#